data_AF-A0A7Y9X636-F1
#
_entry.id   AF-A0A7Y9X636-F1
#
_cell.length_a   1.000
_cell.length_b   1.000
_cell.length_c   1.000
_cell.angle_alpha   90.00
_cell.angle_beta   90.00
_cell.angle_gamma   90.00
#
_symmetry.space_group_name_H-M   'P 1'
#
loop_
_entity.id
_entity.type
_entity.pdbx_description
1 polymer ?
#
loop_
_entity_poly.entity_id
_entity_poly.type
_entity_poly.pdbx_seq_one_letter_code
_entity_poly.pdbx_strand_id
1 'polypeptide(L)'
;MPRRTRLASLAAALLLTGGCAGSPTSNPSARPQPAPASPAGAAGAGAAPAGSVIDAGTMSGIDVVFLSTMVGHSERTLQIVRLASGRLRDDALRTLAAAIEATEADELAAMRGWLPTTGPGASAAAHHHEGHGDDAALDRLRTAPDADVDRVLREVLADHQRSAADLARAQVDVGRNERVRDLARRIEQSRTAEVELLRGTP
;
A
#
# COMPACT_ATOMS: atom_id res chain seq x y z
N MET A 1 -10.16 16.98 46.15
CA MET A 1 -10.79 15.70 46.55
C MET A 1 -10.77 14.75 45.34
N PRO A 2 -9.97 13.67 45.33
CA PRO A 2 -9.93 12.76 44.19
C PRO A 2 -11.02 11.68 44.30
N ARG A 3 -11.91 11.61 43.30
CA ARG A 3 -12.88 10.52 43.14
C ARG A 3 -12.19 9.33 42.47
N ARG A 4 -12.11 8.22 43.19
CA ARG A 4 -11.57 6.93 42.76
C ARG A 4 -12.66 6.16 42.01
N THR A 5 -12.45 5.84 40.74
CA THR A 5 -13.29 4.89 39.98
C THR A 5 -12.68 3.49 40.07
N ARG A 6 -13.49 2.51 40.48
CA ARG A 6 -13.10 1.13 40.74
C ARG A 6 -13.12 0.30 39.44
N LEU A 7 -12.08 -0.48 39.22
CA LEU A 7 -12.05 -1.56 38.23
C LEU A 7 -13.09 -2.63 38.59
N ALA A 8 -13.86 -3.08 37.60
CA ALA A 8 -14.68 -4.28 37.69
C ALA A 8 -14.08 -5.35 36.76
N SER A 9 -13.45 -6.36 37.38
CA SER A 9 -12.98 -7.57 36.72
C SER A 9 -14.15 -8.54 36.55
N LEU A 10 -14.39 -9.02 35.33
CA LEU A 10 -15.27 -10.17 35.11
C LEU A 10 -14.42 -11.34 34.61
N ALA A 11 -14.28 -12.35 35.46
CA ALA A 11 -13.68 -13.63 35.16
C ALA A 11 -14.74 -14.55 34.51
N ALA A 12 -14.41 -15.15 33.37
CA ALA A 12 -15.21 -16.20 32.75
C ALA A 12 -14.46 -17.54 32.86
N ALA A 13 -15.14 -18.54 33.41
CA ALA A 13 -14.60 -19.80 33.88
C ALA A 13 -14.26 -20.78 32.74
N LEU A 14 -13.14 -21.48 32.94
CA LEU A 14 -12.62 -22.60 32.16
C LEU A 14 -13.41 -23.88 32.46
N LEU A 15 -13.88 -24.59 31.44
CA LEU A 15 -14.40 -25.96 31.54
C LEU A 15 -13.33 -26.93 31.02
N LEU A 16 -12.78 -27.75 31.93
CA LEU A 16 -11.88 -28.87 31.64
C LEU A 16 -12.66 -30.18 31.60
N THR A 17 -12.50 -30.93 30.52
CA THR A 17 -12.81 -32.37 30.39
C THR A 17 -11.53 -33.02 29.88
N GLY A 18 -10.77 -33.81 30.66
CA GLY A 18 -11.05 -35.20 31.06
C GLY A 18 -10.43 -36.18 30.04
N GLY A 19 -9.18 -36.65 30.26
CA GLY A 19 -8.83 -38.09 30.44
C GLY A 19 -8.52 -38.80 29.11
N CYS A 20 -7.54 -39.69 28.91
CA CYS A 20 -6.78 -40.58 29.79
C CYS A 20 -5.38 -40.86 29.21
N ALA A 21 -4.45 -41.20 30.11
CA ALA A 21 -3.10 -41.69 29.79
C ALA A 21 -3.10 -43.22 29.58
N GLY A 22 -2.26 -43.70 28.67
CA GLY A 22 -1.91 -45.12 28.51
C GLY A 22 -0.47 -45.24 28.02
N SER A 23 0.37 -45.96 28.78
CA SER A 23 1.81 -46.13 28.56
C SER A 23 2.13 -47.19 27.48
N PRO A 24 3.35 -47.17 26.88
CA PRO A 24 3.69 -48.01 25.74
C PRO A 24 4.14 -49.41 26.17
N THR A 25 3.85 -50.42 25.33
CA THR A 25 4.50 -51.73 25.35
C THR A 25 5.10 -52.00 23.97
N SER A 26 6.35 -52.43 23.96
CA SER A 26 7.14 -52.75 22.76
C SER A 26 7.07 -54.23 22.41
N ASN A 27 7.36 -54.50 21.12
CA ASN A 27 7.98 -55.70 20.51
C ASN A 27 7.03 -56.70 19.79
N PRO A 28 7.54 -57.56 18.87
CA PRO A 28 7.65 -57.30 17.43
C PRO A 28 7.05 -58.43 16.56
N SER A 29 7.22 -58.33 15.23
CA SER A 29 7.00 -59.37 14.20
C SER A 29 5.55 -59.73 13.84
N ALA A 30 5.10 -59.31 12.65
CA ALA A 30 4.97 -60.22 11.49
C ALA A 30 4.07 -59.65 10.37
N ARG A 31 4.67 -59.57 9.16
CA ARG A 31 4.09 -59.62 7.80
C ARG A 31 3.42 -58.34 7.22
N PRO A 32 3.81 -57.91 5.99
CA PRO A 32 3.25 -56.72 5.34
C PRO A 32 1.94 -57.05 4.59
N GLN A 33 0.94 -56.17 4.71
CA GLN A 33 -0.24 -56.13 3.84
C GLN A 33 -0.33 -54.74 3.16
N PRO A 34 -0.78 -54.68 1.88
CA PRO A 34 -0.70 -53.46 1.08
C PRO A 34 -1.82 -52.47 1.44
N ALA A 35 -1.46 -51.19 1.53
CA ALA A 35 -2.38 -50.09 1.80
C ALA A 35 -3.23 -49.73 0.57
N PRO A 36 -4.52 -49.37 0.73
CA PRO A 36 -5.26 -48.64 -0.30
C PRO A 36 -4.90 -47.15 -0.27
N ALA A 37 -4.74 -46.57 -1.46
CA ALA A 37 -4.36 -45.18 -1.68
C ALA A 37 -5.46 -44.18 -1.26
N SER A 38 -5.06 -43.15 -0.51
CA SER A 38 -5.88 -41.95 -0.27
C SER A 38 -5.83 -41.03 -1.50
N PRO A 39 -6.95 -40.41 -1.93
CA PRO A 39 -6.91 -39.40 -2.97
C PRO A 39 -6.35 -38.09 -2.39
N ALA A 40 -5.41 -37.50 -3.12
CA ALA A 40 -4.92 -36.15 -2.90
C ALA A 40 -6.05 -35.13 -3.17
N GLY A 41 -6.47 -34.41 -2.12
CA GLY A 41 -7.37 -33.27 -2.22
C GLY A 41 -6.60 -32.01 -2.61
N ALA A 42 -7.07 -31.38 -3.68
CA ALA A 42 -6.41 -30.31 -4.43
C ALA A 42 -6.00 -29.09 -3.58
N ALA A 43 -4.80 -28.58 -3.87
CA ALA A 43 -4.37 -27.24 -3.53
C ALA A 43 -5.28 -26.22 -4.22
N GLY A 44 -6.11 -25.53 -3.43
CA GLY A 44 -6.77 -24.31 -3.85
C GLY A 44 -5.73 -23.20 -3.96
N ALA A 45 -5.10 -23.07 -5.12
CA ALA A 45 -4.39 -21.85 -5.48
C ALA A 45 -5.42 -20.71 -5.51
N GLY A 46 -5.33 -19.80 -4.54
CA GLY A 46 -6.09 -18.57 -4.53
C GLY A 46 -5.79 -17.80 -5.80
N ALA A 47 -6.76 -17.75 -6.71
CA ALA A 47 -6.70 -16.90 -7.89
C ALA A 47 -6.65 -15.44 -7.41
N ALA A 48 -5.53 -14.78 -7.65
CA ALA A 48 -5.48 -13.32 -7.61
C ALA A 48 -6.58 -12.78 -8.53
N PRO A 49 -7.32 -11.73 -8.16
CA PRO A 49 -8.35 -11.19 -9.03
C PRO A 49 -7.65 -10.66 -10.28
N ALA A 50 -7.97 -11.27 -11.43
CA ALA A 50 -7.60 -10.74 -12.73
C ALA A 50 -8.04 -9.28 -12.79
N GLY A 51 -7.12 -8.39 -13.15
CA GLY A 51 -7.39 -6.97 -13.30
C GLY A 51 -8.58 -6.77 -14.21
N SER A 52 -9.74 -6.45 -13.63
CA SER A 52 -10.95 -6.17 -14.39
C SER A 52 -10.65 -4.98 -15.29
N VAL A 53 -10.60 -5.21 -16.60
CA VAL A 53 -10.51 -4.17 -17.60
C VAL A 53 -11.67 -3.20 -17.37
N ILE A 54 -11.36 -1.93 -17.15
CA ILE A 54 -12.40 -0.90 -17.09
C ILE A 54 -12.76 -0.62 -18.55
N ASP A 55 -14.04 -0.78 -18.90
CA ASP A 55 -14.48 -0.27 -20.19
C ASP A 55 -14.24 1.24 -20.19
N ALA A 56 -13.36 1.70 -21.08
CA ALA A 56 -13.05 3.11 -21.27
C ALA A 56 -14.31 3.96 -21.52
N GLY A 57 -15.40 3.34 -22.00
CA GLY A 57 -16.73 3.95 -22.09
C GLY A 57 -17.35 4.37 -20.74
N THR A 58 -16.85 3.85 -19.62
CA THR A 58 -17.32 4.13 -18.25
C THR A 58 -16.47 5.16 -17.50
N MET A 59 -15.34 5.59 -18.06
CA MET A 59 -14.41 6.51 -17.41
C MET A 59 -14.58 7.90 -18.01
N SER A 60 -14.96 8.88 -17.19
CA SER A 60 -15.16 10.24 -17.67
C SER A 60 -13.84 10.95 -17.92
N GLY A 61 -13.85 12.06 -18.66
CA GLY A 61 -12.64 12.84 -18.92
C GLY A 61 -11.91 13.29 -17.64
N ILE A 62 -12.65 13.60 -16.57
CA ILE A 62 -12.04 13.98 -15.29
C ILE A 62 -11.33 12.79 -14.61
N ASP A 63 -11.90 11.58 -14.73
CA ASP A 63 -11.29 10.37 -14.21
C ASP A 63 -9.99 10.04 -14.97
N VAL A 64 -9.96 10.23 -16.29
CA VAL A 64 -8.74 10.06 -17.11
C VAL A 64 -7.67 11.06 -16.67
N VAL A 65 -8.01 12.35 -16.53
CA VAL A 65 -7.07 13.40 -16.12
C VAL A 65 -6.49 13.11 -14.72
N PHE A 66 -7.33 12.68 -13.77
CA PHE A 66 -6.87 12.29 -12.43
C PHE A 66 -5.87 11.14 -12.51
N LEU A 67 -6.21 10.05 -13.19
CA LEU A 67 -5.33 8.89 -13.32
C LEU A 67 -4.01 9.25 -13.99
N SER A 68 -4.03 10.03 -15.07
CA SER A 68 -2.81 10.47 -15.77
C SER A 68 -1.93 11.36 -14.88
N THR A 69 -2.55 12.27 -14.14
CA THR A 69 -1.83 13.14 -13.20
C THR A 69 -1.22 12.33 -12.05
N MET A 70 -1.98 11.41 -11.47
CA MET A 70 -1.53 10.60 -10.34
C MET A 70 -0.47 9.57 -10.75
N VAL A 71 -0.47 9.09 -12.00
CA VAL A 71 0.65 8.31 -12.58
C VAL A 71 1.96 9.09 -12.51
N GLY A 72 1.98 10.32 -13.01
CA GLY A 72 3.19 11.16 -12.96
C GLY A 72 3.61 11.50 -11.52
N HIS A 73 2.62 11.72 -10.64
CA HIS A 73 2.87 11.95 -9.22
C HIS A 73 3.54 10.75 -8.55
N SER A 74 3.02 9.54 -8.76
CA SER A 74 3.59 8.32 -8.18
C SER A 74 4.95 7.97 -8.77
N GLU A 75 5.16 8.16 -10.08
CA GLU A 75 6.49 8.03 -10.68
C GLU A 75 7.53 8.94 -10.02
N ARG A 76 7.13 10.16 -9.65
CA ARG A 76 7.99 11.09 -8.91
C ARG A 76 8.21 10.65 -7.47
N THR A 77 7.19 10.13 -6.78
CA THR A 77 7.37 9.56 -5.43
C THR A 77 8.43 8.46 -5.46
N LEU A 78 8.33 7.54 -6.43
CA LEU A 78 9.29 6.44 -6.60
C LEU A 78 10.73 6.96 -6.83
N GLN A 79 10.89 8.06 -7.56
CA GLN A 79 12.20 8.71 -7.73
C GLN A 79 12.71 9.31 -6.41
N ILE A 80 11.87 10.02 -5.66
CA ILE A 80 12.20 10.63 -4.36
C ILE A 80 12.71 9.57 -3.38
N VAL A 81 11.93 8.49 -3.17
CA VAL A 81 12.28 7.45 -2.18
C VAL A 81 13.52 6.65 -2.59
N ARG A 82 13.69 6.36 -3.88
CA ARG A 82 14.88 5.64 -4.39
C ARG A 82 16.15 6.46 -4.27
N LEU A 83 16.07 7.76 -4.49
CA LEU A 83 17.22 8.66 -4.42
C LEU A 83 17.80 8.75 -2.98
N ALA A 84 16.93 8.67 -1.97
CA ALA A 84 17.35 8.65 -0.57
C ALA A 84 17.69 7.24 -0.07
N SER A 85 17.29 6.19 -0.80
CA SER A 85 17.55 4.81 -0.43
C SER A 85 19.04 4.54 -0.23
N GLY A 86 19.38 3.80 0.82
CA GLY A 86 20.77 3.50 1.21
C GLY A 86 21.50 4.62 1.95
N ARG A 87 20.94 5.84 2.02
CA ARG A 87 21.50 6.98 2.74
C ARG A 87 20.78 7.29 4.06
N LEU A 88 19.63 6.64 4.29
CA LEU A 88 18.77 6.88 5.45
C LEU A 88 19.35 6.32 6.75
N ARG A 89 19.43 7.16 7.77
CA ARG A 89 19.99 6.81 9.09
C ARG A 89 18.92 6.41 10.09
N ASP A 90 17.73 7.00 9.99
CA ASP A 90 16.55 6.66 10.77
C ASP A 90 15.85 5.40 10.24
N ASP A 91 15.81 4.34 11.05
CA ASP A 91 15.21 3.05 10.72
C ASP A 91 13.70 3.13 10.51
N ALA A 92 13.00 4.00 11.25
CA ALA A 92 11.57 4.22 11.09
C ALA A 92 11.28 4.92 9.75
N LEU A 93 12.09 5.93 9.40
CA LEU A 93 11.99 6.59 8.11
C LEU A 93 12.29 5.64 6.94
N ARG A 94 13.30 4.78 7.10
CA ARG A 94 13.64 3.75 6.09
C ARG A 94 12.48 2.78 5.86
N THR A 95 11.85 2.34 6.95
CA THR A 95 10.67 1.46 6.90
C THR A 95 9.50 2.16 6.22
N LEU A 96 9.22 3.41 6.58
CA LEU A 96 8.16 4.21 5.97
C LEU A 96 8.40 4.44 4.48
N ALA A 97 9.61 4.83 4.07
CA ALA A 97 9.95 5.05 2.66
C ALA A 97 9.77 3.76 1.82
N ALA A 98 10.15 2.60 2.36
CA ALA A 98 9.95 1.31 1.69
C ALA A 98 8.47 0.94 1.56
N ALA A 99 7.65 1.22 2.59
CA ALA A 99 6.21 0.98 2.54
C ALA A 99 5.50 1.89 1.53
N ILE A 100 5.92 3.17 1.46
CA ILE A 100 5.47 4.12 0.45
C ILE A 100 5.86 3.62 -0.95
N GLU A 101 7.12 3.24 -1.16
CA GLU A 101 7.58 2.72 -2.47
C GLU A 101 6.73 1.54 -2.95
N ALA A 102 6.49 0.55 -2.09
CA ALA A 102 5.70 -0.62 -2.45
C ALA A 102 4.25 -0.26 -2.79
N THR A 103 3.60 0.55 -1.95
CA THR A 103 2.20 0.95 -2.14
C THR A 103 2.02 1.76 -3.42
N GLU A 104 2.88 2.75 -3.64
CA GLU A 104 2.81 3.63 -4.82
C GLU A 104 3.13 2.87 -6.11
N ALA A 105 4.01 1.86 -6.07
CA ALA A 105 4.30 1.03 -7.23
C ALA A 105 3.07 0.19 -7.66
N ASP A 106 2.35 -0.40 -6.70
CA ASP A 106 1.14 -1.16 -6.96
C ASP A 106 0.01 -0.27 -7.51
N GLU A 107 -0.17 0.92 -6.93
CA GLU A 107 -1.14 1.92 -7.39
C GLU A 107 -0.79 2.43 -8.79
N LEU A 108 0.48 2.71 -9.06
CA LEU A 108 0.98 3.10 -10.39
C LEU A 108 0.66 2.03 -11.44
N ALA A 109 0.87 0.75 -11.11
CA ALA A 109 0.54 -0.35 -12.01
C ALA A 109 -0.97 -0.43 -12.28
N ALA A 110 -1.80 -0.27 -11.24
CA ALA A 110 -3.25 -0.26 -11.39
C ALA A 110 -3.73 0.91 -12.28
N MET A 111 -3.25 2.14 -12.02
CA MET A 111 -3.64 3.32 -12.79
C MET A 111 -3.25 3.20 -14.26
N ARG A 112 -2.02 2.75 -14.56
CA ARG A 112 -1.58 2.48 -15.94
C ARG A 112 -2.43 1.42 -16.62
N GLY A 113 -2.85 0.40 -15.88
CA GLY A 113 -3.74 -0.66 -16.39
C GLY A 113 -5.17 -0.20 -16.65
N TRP A 114 -5.60 0.93 -16.06
CA TRP A 114 -6.95 1.47 -16.25
C TRP A 114 -7.00 2.57 -17.32
N LEU A 115 -5.90 3.27 -17.57
CA LEU A 115 -5.85 4.34 -18.56
C LEU A 115 -6.16 3.81 -19.97
N PRO A 116 -6.98 4.53 -20.75
CA PRO A 116 -7.32 4.13 -22.11
C PRO A 116 -6.08 4.21 -23.00
N THR A 117 -5.83 3.15 -23.77
CA THR A 117 -4.71 3.08 -24.73
C THR A 117 -5.09 3.53 -26.13
N THR A 118 -6.39 3.75 -26.39
CA THR A 118 -6.94 4.22 -27.66
C THR A 118 -8.07 5.24 -27.43
N GLY A 119 -8.42 6.02 -28.46
CA GLY A 119 -9.47 7.03 -28.39
C GLY A 119 -9.03 8.35 -27.72
N PRO A 120 -9.96 9.33 -27.56
CA PRO A 120 -9.63 10.68 -27.09
C PRO A 120 -8.93 10.75 -25.72
N GLY A 121 -9.22 9.81 -24.83
CA GLY A 121 -8.57 9.72 -23.52
C GLY A 121 -7.10 9.29 -23.56
N ALA A 122 -6.67 8.60 -24.63
CA ALA A 122 -5.29 8.10 -24.75
C ALA A 122 -4.28 9.23 -25.00
N SER A 123 -4.66 10.27 -25.74
CA SER A 123 -3.81 11.46 -25.94
C SER A 123 -3.66 12.25 -24.65
N ALA A 124 -4.75 12.43 -23.87
CA ALA A 124 -4.66 13.04 -22.54
C ALA A 124 -3.71 12.27 -21.62
N ALA A 125 -3.75 10.93 -21.65
CA ALA A 125 -2.82 10.09 -20.89
C ALA A 125 -1.35 10.22 -21.32
N ALA A 126 -1.09 10.40 -22.62
CA ALA A 126 0.26 10.48 -23.17
C ALA A 126 0.95 11.84 -22.94
N HIS A 127 0.19 12.93 -22.73
CA HIS A 127 0.72 14.30 -22.64
C HIS A 127 1.01 14.78 -21.20
N HIS A 128 0.78 13.95 -20.18
CA HIS A 128 1.04 14.32 -18.77
C HIS A 128 2.47 14.04 -18.29
N HIS A 129 3.41 13.78 -19.21
CA HIS A 129 4.82 13.69 -18.87
C HIS A 129 5.43 15.09 -18.79
N GLU A 130 6.13 15.34 -17.67
CA GLU A 130 6.97 16.51 -17.41
C GLU A 130 6.27 17.74 -16.81
N GLY A 131 5.85 17.62 -15.55
CA GLY A 131 5.84 18.77 -14.67
C GLY A 131 7.27 19.30 -14.48
N HIS A 132 7.61 20.37 -15.23
CA HIS A 132 8.85 21.17 -15.19
C HIS A 132 9.13 21.89 -13.85
N GLY A 133 8.52 21.46 -12.74
CA GLY A 133 8.60 22.14 -11.43
C GLY A 133 9.51 21.48 -10.39
N ASP A 134 9.89 20.21 -10.58
CA ASP A 134 10.36 19.38 -9.45
C ASP A 134 11.84 18.95 -9.50
N ASP A 135 12.62 19.54 -10.40
CA ASP A 135 14.07 19.33 -10.40
C ASP A 135 14.70 19.84 -9.10
N ALA A 136 14.19 20.94 -8.54
CA ALA A 136 14.72 21.50 -7.30
C ALA A 136 14.55 20.56 -6.10
N ALA A 137 13.42 19.85 -5.98
CA ALA A 137 13.20 18.92 -4.88
C ALA A 137 14.13 17.70 -4.96
N LEU A 138 14.29 17.14 -6.17
CA LEU A 138 15.22 16.05 -6.42
C LEU A 138 16.68 16.50 -6.25
N ASP A 139 17.04 17.69 -6.70
CA ASP A 139 18.38 18.25 -6.54
C ASP A 139 18.72 18.52 -5.07
N ARG A 140 17.77 19.00 -4.28
CA ARG A 140 17.93 19.11 -2.83
C ARG A 140 18.27 17.77 -2.19
N LEU A 141 17.60 16.68 -2.60
CA LEU A 141 17.91 15.33 -2.11
C LEU A 141 19.27 14.80 -2.60
N ARG A 142 19.62 15.04 -3.87
CA ARG A 142 20.92 14.66 -4.46
C ARG A 142 22.08 15.31 -3.73
N THR A 143 21.93 16.60 -3.43
CA THR A 143 22.99 17.45 -2.88
C THR A 143 22.99 17.54 -1.36
N ALA A 144 21.95 17.03 -0.69
CA ALA A 144 21.90 16.97 0.77
C ALA A 144 23.12 16.21 1.33
N PRO A 145 23.84 16.75 2.32
CA PRO A 145 24.83 15.99 3.08
C PRO A 145 24.19 14.77 3.75
N ASP A 146 24.94 13.67 3.94
CA ASP A 146 24.39 12.44 4.54
C ASP A 146 23.80 12.63 5.95
N ALA A 147 24.28 13.64 6.69
CA ALA A 147 23.71 14.01 7.99
C ALA A 147 22.31 14.65 7.90
N ASP A 148 21.96 15.20 6.74
CA ASP A 148 20.72 15.94 6.50
C ASP A 148 19.70 15.18 5.65
N VAL A 149 20.08 14.06 5.00
CA VAL A 149 19.21 13.32 4.06
C VAL A 149 17.87 12.97 4.68
N ASP A 150 17.83 12.47 5.92
CA ASP A 150 16.58 12.09 6.59
C ASP A 150 15.62 13.28 6.72
N ARG A 151 16.15 14.45 7.11
CA ARG A 151 15.37 15.68 7.24
C ARG A 151 14.88 16.17 5.88
N VAL A 152 15.76 16.20 4.88
CA VAL A 152 15.41 16.64 3.52
C VAL A 152 14.39 15.71 2.88
N LEU A 153 14.50 14.39 3.07
CA LEU A 153 13.50 13.43 2.60
C LEU A 153 12.15 13.65 3.26
N ARG A 154 12.11 13.84 4.58
CA ARG A 154 10.85 14.11 5.30
C ARG A 154 10.16 15.36 4.76
N GLU A 155 10.89 16.45 4.55
CA GLU A 155 10.34 17.68 3.98
C GLU A 155 9.81 17.46 2.56
N VAL A 156 10.67 16.96 1.65
CA VAL A 156 10.32 16.76 0.23
C VAL A 156 9.17 15.78 0.07
N LEU A 157 9.24 14.63 0.74
CA LEU A 157 8.22 13.59 0.61
C LEU A 157 6.91 14.03 1.27
N ALA A 158 6.92 14.74 2.40
CA ALA A 158 5.67 15.19 3.01
C ALA A 158 4.93 16.23 2.15
N ASP A 159 5.65 17.16 1.54
CA ASP A 159 5.03 18.16 0.66
C ASP A 159 4.51 17.53 -0.64
N HIS A 160 5.23 16.54 -1.17
CA HIS A 160 4.77 15.74 -2.31
C HIS A 160 3.52 14.93 -1.94
N GLN A 161 3.51 14.19 -0.83
CA GLN A 161 2.34 13.39 -0.42
C GLN A 161 1.11 14.23 -0.10
N ARG A 162 1.29 15.44 0.45
CA ARG A 162 0.18 16.37 0.63
C ARG A 162 -0.49 16.72 -0.70
N SER A 163 0.31 16.98 -1.74
CA SER A 163 -0.21 17.31 -3.06
C SER A 163 -1.03 16.16 -3.65
N ALA A 164 -0.58 14.90 -3.49
CA ALA A 164 -1.39 13.73 -3.85
C ALA A 164 -2.69 13.62 -3.03
N ALA A 165 -2.64 13.86 -1.72
CA ALA A 165 -3.84 13.80 -0.88
C ALA A 165 -4.89 14.83 -1.31
N ASP A 166 -4.47 16.06 -1.64
CA ASP A 166 -5.36 17.13 -2.10
C ASP A 166 -5.95 16.83 -3.48
N LEU A 167 -5.15 16.32 -4.41
CA LEU A 167 -5.62 15.85 -5.72
C LEU A 167 -6.63 14.71 -5.59
N ALA A 168 -6.34 13.75 -4.70
CA ALA A 168 -7.21 12.61 -4.45
C ALA A 168 -8.54 13.05 -3.83
N ARG A 169 -8.52 13.96 -2.84
CA ARG A 169 -9.73 14.55 -2.26
C ARG A 169 -10.60 15.22 -3.33
N ALA A 170 -9.99 16.04 -4.19
CA ALA A 170 -10.73 16.69 -5.28
C ALA A 170 -11.40 15.65 -6.20
N GLN A 171 -10.71 14.56 -6.55
CA GLN A 171 -11.29 13.48 -7.36
C GLN A 171 -12.42 12.73 -6.66
N VAL A 172 -12.36 12.55 -5.33
CA VAL A 172 -13.47 11.93 -4.58
C VAL A 172 -14.77 12.73 -4.75
N ASP A 173 -14.65 14.07 -4.80
CA ASP A 173 -15.78 15.00 -4.90
C ASP A 173 -16.37 15.08 -6.31
N VAL A 174 -15.52 15.10 -7.36
CA VAL A 174 -15.96 15.38 -8.74
C VAL A 174 -15.97 14.15 -9.67
N GLY A 175 -15.36 13.05 -9.24
CA GLY A 175 -15.20 11.84 -10.02
C GLY A 175 -16.53 11.17 -10.37
N ARG A 176 -16.56 10.40 -11.46
CA ARG A 176 -17.78 9.73 -11.91
C ARG A 176 -17.66 8.22 -11.93
N ASN A 177 -16.45 7.72 -12.16
CA ASN A 177 -16.18 6.29 -12.09
C ASN A 177 -15.96 5.87 -10.62
N GLU A 178 -16.83 5.01 -10.09
CA GLU A 178 -16.74 4.58 -8.69
C GLU A 178 -15.41 3.88 -8.36
N ARG A 179 -14.85 3.09 -9.28
CA ARG A 179 -13.56 2.44 -9.04
C ARG A 179 -12.40 3.44 -8.95
N VAL A 180 -12.45 4.52 -9.74
CA VAL A 180 -11.47 5.61 -9.64
C VAL A 180 -11.67 6.41 -8.35
N ARG A 181 -12.92 6.68 -7.95
CA ARG A 181 -13.23 7.31 -6.65
C ARG A 181 -12.79 6.45 -5.47
N ASP A 182 -12.90 5.12 -5.57
CA ASP A 182 -12.43 4.19 -4.55
C ASP A 182 -10.91 4.25 -4.40
N LEU A 183 -10.17 4.29 -5.52
CA LEU A 183 -8.74 4.51 -5.50
C LEU A 183 -8.39 5.86 -4.87
N ALA A 184 -9.07 6.93 -5.30
CA ALA A 184 -8.85 8.28 -4.76
C ALA A 184 -9.07 8.34 -3.24
N ARG A 185 -10.13 7.71 -2.70
CA ARG A 185 -10.33 7.65 -1.24
C ARG A 185 -9.19 6.95 -0.51
N ARG A 186 -8.65 5.86 -1.08
CA ARG A 186 -7.51 5.15 -0.47
C ARG A 186 -6.24 6.00 -0.49
N ILE A 187 -5.96 6.66 -1.62
CA ILE A 187 -4.81 7.57 -1.76
C ILE A 187 -4.94 8.75 -0.79
N GLU A 188 -6.10 9.39 -0.70
CA GLU A 188 -6.31 10.49 0.26
C GLU A 188 -5.97 10.06 1.69
N GLN A 189 -6.50 8.90 2.11
CA GLN A 189 -6.29 8.38 3.46
C GLN A 189 -4.84 8.01 3.71
N SER A 190 -4.21 7.25 2.80
CA SER A 190 -2.81 6.82 2.96
C SER A 190 -1.88 8.02 2.97
N ARG A 191 -2.01 8.94 2.00
CA ARG A 191 -1.13 10.10 1.88
C ARG A 191 -1.29 11.07 3.04
N THR A 192 -2.50 11.24 3.57
CA THR A 192 -2.70 12.02 4.80
C THR A 192 -1.95 11.41 5.98
N ALA A 193 -2.06 10.09 6.18
CA ALA A 193 -1.36 9.39 7.26
C ALA A 193 0.17 9.41 7.07
N GLU A 194 0.66 9.24 5.85
CA GLU A 194 2.08 9.33 5.52
C GLU A 194 2.65 10.72 5.85
N VAL A 195 1.92 11.80 5.54
CA VAL A 195 2.31 13.18 5.90
C VAL A 195 2.48 13.34 7.41
N GLU A 196 1.57 12.77 8.21
CA GLU A 196 1.64 12.80 9.68
C GLU A 196 2.86 12.06 10.22
N LEU A 197 3.21 10.91 9.63
CA LEU A 197 4.39 10.12 10.00
C LEU A 197 5.69 10.80 9.58
N LEU A 198 5.72 11.40 8.38
CA LEU A 198 6.91 12.07 7.84
C LEU A 198 7.27 13.32 8.64
N ARG A 199 6.27 14.08 9.08
CA ARG A 199 6.45 15.29 9.87
C ARG A 199 6.87 15.00 11.32
N GLY A 200 6.82 13.73 11.73
CA GLY A 200 6.98 13.35 13.13
C GLY A 200 5.84 13.96 13.91
N THR A 201 4.71 13.26 13.97
CA THR A 201 3.57 13.72 14.78
C THR A 201 4.07 13.99 16.21
N PRO A 202 3.67 15.11 16.85
CA PRO A 202 4.17 15.53 18.16
C PRO A 202 3.96 14.49 19.27
#